data_AF-A0A956QJ25-F1
#
_entry.id   AF-A0A956QJ25-F1
#
_cell.length_a   1.000
_cell.length_b   1.000
_cell.length_c   1.000
_cell.angle_alpha   90.00
_cell.angle_beta   90.00
_cell.angle_gamma   90.00
#
_symmetry.space_group_name_H-M   'P 1'
#
loop_
_entity.id
_entity.type
_entity.pdbx_description
1 polymer ?
#
loop_
_entity_poly.entity_id
_entity_poly.type
_entity_poly.pdbx_seq_one_letter_code
_entity_poly.pdbx_strand_id
1 'polypeptide(L)' 'MMPRTTVNIDQPILDELKRLQKTTGKPLGQLMSQLLAQALAQQEQPESPAFEWQAQAMGQPHVPLEDKERLYRVLDS' A
#
# COMPACT_ATOMS: atom_id res chain seq x y z
N MET A 1 -18.91 -14.47 9.80
CA MET A 1 -19.69 -15.37 8.93
C MET A 1 -19.67 -14.78 7.53
N MET A 2 -19.39 -15.57 6.49
CA MET A 2 -19.38 -15.06 5.11
C MET A 2 -20.79 -15.18 4.50
N PRO A 3 -21.31 -14.14 3.83
CA PRO A 3 -22.59 -14.23 3.12
C PRO A 3 -22.48 -15.23 1.96
N ARG A 4 -23.59 -15.93 1.65
CA ARG A 4 -23.65 -16.86 0.52
C ARG A 4 -24.18 -16.11 -0.69
N THR A 5 -23.31 -15.90 -1.68
CA THR A 5 -23.61 -15.18 -2.91
C THR A 5 -23.35 -16.09 -4.11
N THR A 6 -24.26 -16.07 -5.09
CA THR A 6 -24.05 -16.73 -6.38
C THR A 6 -23.50 -15.72 -7.36
N VAL A 7 -22.32 -15.99 -7.91
CA VAL A 7 -21.66 -15.15 -8.91
C VAL A 7 -21.32 -16.00 -10.14
N ASN A 8 -21.52 -15.43 -11.32
CA ASN A 8 -21.07 -16.06 -12.56
C ASN A 8 -19.57 -15.75 -12.74
N ILE A 9 -18.78 -16.77 -13.06
CA ILE A 9 -17.34 -16.68 -13.23
C ILE A 9 -16.99 -17.38 -14.54
N ASP A 10 -16.17 -16.75 -15.37
CA ASP A 10 -15.71 -17.36 -16.61
C ASP A 10 -14.90 -18.63 -16.34
N GLN A 11 -15.06 -19.63 -17.23
CA GLN A 11 -14.44 -20.94 -17.09
C GLN A 11 -12.91 -20.88 -16.86
N PRO A 12 -12.12 -20.06 -17.59
CA PRO A 12 -10.68 -19.98 -17.38
C PRO A 12 -10.29 -19.48 -15.98
N ILE A 13 -11.06 -18.53 -15.44
CA ILE A 13 -10.84 -17.97 -14.10
C ILE A 13 -11.18 -19.01 -13.04
N LEU A 14 -12.28 -19.74 -13.22
CA LEU A 14 -12.67 -20.81 -12.31
C LEU A 14 -11.60 -21.93 -12.25
N ASP A 15 -11.00 -22.27 -13.39
CA ASP A 15 -9.96 -23.29 -13.46
C ASP A 15 -8.66 -22.86 -12.77
N GLU A 16 -8.30 -21.58 -12.85
CA GLU A 16 -7.18 -21.01 -12.09
C GLU A 16 -7.47 -21.02 -10.58
N LEU A 17 -8.67 -20.58 -10.16
CA LEU A 17 -9.07 -20.60 -8.75
C LEU A 17 -9.06 -22.03 -8.16
N LYS A 18 -9.47 -23.04 -8.94
CA LYS A 18 -9.39 -24.45 -8.54
C LYS A 18 -7.96 -24.95 -8.44
N ARG A 19 -7.06 -24.52 -9.33
CA ARG A 19 -5.62 -24.83 -9.21
C ARG A 19 -5.04 -24.22 -7.94
N LEU A 20 -5.33 -22.95 -7.67
CA LEU A 20 -4.89 -22.26 -6.46
C LEU A 20 -5.46 -22.91 -5.19
N GLN A 21 -6.71 -23.36 -5.22
CA GLN A 21 -7.33 -24.13 -4.14
C GLN A 21 -6.55 -25.41 -3.82
N LYS A 22 -6.16 -26.19 -4.84
CA LYS A 22 -5.39 -27.42 -4.64
C LYS A 22 -4.02 -27.14 -4.01
N THR A 23 -3.36 -26.07 -4.43
CA THR A 23 -2.03 -25.72 -3.91
C THR A 23 -2.09 -25.16 -2.49
N THR A 24 -3.10 -24.35 -2.17
CA THR A 24 -3.19 -23.66 -0.87
C THR A 24 -3.99 -24.40 0.20
N GLY A 25 -4.84 -25.35 -0.19
CA GLY A 25 -5.77 -26.05 0.71
C GLY A 25 -6.90 -25.17 1.24
N LYS A 26 -7.02 -23.91 0.80
CA LYS A 26 -8.04 -22.97 1.29
C LYS A 26 -9.40 -23.17 0.60
N PRO A 27 -10.52 -22.88 1.28
CA PRO A 27 -11.84 -22.90 0.64
C PRO A 27 -11.93 -21.92 -0.55
N LEU A 28 -12.59 -22.34 -1.64
CA LEU A 28 -12.71 -21.54 -2.87
C LEU A 28 -13.29 -20.15 -2.62
N GLY A 29 -14.35 -20.05 -1.81
CA GLY A 29 -14.97 -18.77 -1.46
C GLY A 29 -14.04 -17.83 -0.69
N GLN A 30 -13.15 -18.38 0.14
CA GLN A 30 -12.14 -17.58 0.85
C GLN A 30 -11.07 -17.05 -0.10
N LEU A 31 -10.59 -17.89 -1.03
CA LEU A 31 -9.63 -17.48 -2.05
C LEU A 31 -10.21 -16.39 -2.96
N MET A 32 -11.44 -16.59 -3.44
CA MET A 32 -12.16 -15.60 -4.24
C MET A 32 -12.32 -14.28 -3.48
N SER A 33 -12.73 -14.33 -2.20
CA SER A 33 -12.88 -13.13 -1.37
C SER A 33 -11.55 -12.40 -1.15
N GLN A 34 -10.44 -13.11 -0.95
CA GLN A 34 -9.11 -12.51 -0.77
C GLN A 34 -8.63 -11.82 -2.05
N LEU A 35 -8.77 -12.48 -3.20
CA LEU A 35 -8.37 -11.94 -4.49
C LEU A 35 -9.22 -10.72 -4.88
N LEU A 36 -10.53 -10.78 -4.65
CA LEU A 36 -11.42 -9.65 -4.88
C LEU A 36 -11.10 -8.46 -3.97
N ALA A 37 -10.85 -8.70 -2.68
CA ALA A 37 -10.47 -7.63 -1.75
C ALA A 37 -9.17 -6.94 -2.19
N GLN A 38 -8.18 -7.71 -2.66
CA GLN A 38 -6.93 -7.15 -3.17
C GLN A 38 -7.14 -6.33 -4.45
N ALA A 39 -7.94 -6.82 -5.38
CA ALA A 39 -8.25 -6.10 -6.61
C ALA A 39 -9.00 -4.79 -6.34
N LEU A 40 -9.99 -4.81 -5.43
CA LEU A 40 -10.73 -3.61 -5.03
C LEU A 40 -9.82 -2.59 -4.35
N ALA A 41 -8.96 -3.03 -3.43
CA ALA A 41 -8.00 -2.14 -2.78
C ALA A 41 -7.03 -1.48 -3.78
N GLN A 42 -6.64 -2.18 -4.85
CA GLN A 42 -5.82 -1.62 -5.93
C GLN A 42 -6.58 -0.58 -6.76
N GLN A 43 -7.89 -0.74 -6.95
CA GLN A 43 -8.72 0.26 -7.63
C GLN A 43 -8.98 1.49 -6.77
N GLU A 44 -9.13 1.29 -5.45
CA GLU A 44 -9.41 2.36 -4.49
C GLU A 44 -8.17 3.17 -4.12
N GLN A 45 -6.96 2.67 -4.40
CA GLN A 45 -5.75 3.43 -4.12
C GLN A 45 -5.74 4.66 -5.05
N PRO A 46 -6.02 5.88 -4.53
CA PRO A 46 -5.86 7.07 -5.35
C PRO A 46 -4.41 7.05 -5.85
N GLU A 47 -4.17 7.55 -7.07
CA GLU A 47 -2.82 7.86 -7.49
C GLU A 47 -2.19 8.68 -6.36
N SER A 48 -1.29 8.04 -5.61
CA SER A 48 -0.56 8.74 -4.58
C SER A 48 0.12 9.87 -5.32
N PRO A 49 -0.08 11.13 -4.91
CA PRO A 49 0.53 12.24 -5.63
C PRO A 49 2.00 11.91 -5.78
N ALA A 50 2.52 12.14 -6.99
CA ALA A 50 3.92 11.90 -7.26
C ALA A 50 4.73 12.51 -6.11
N PHE A 51 5.73 11.78 -5.63
CA PHE A 51 6.57 12.30 -4.56
C PHE A 51 7.20 13.62 -5.03
N GLU A 52 6.71 14.73 -4.48
CA GLU A 52 7.19 16.06 -4.79
C GLU A 52 8.10 16.51 -3.66
N TRP A 53 9.36 16.79 -4.01
CA TRP A 53 10.29 17.45 -3.11
C TRP A 53 9.76 18.84 -2.78
N GLN A 54 9.23 19.00 -1.56
CA GLN A 54 8.79 20.30 -1.05
C GLN A 54 10.01 21.12 -0.63
N ALA A 55 10.55 21.88 -1.57
CA ALA A 55 11.57 22.89 -1.30
C ALA A 55 10.90 24.25 -1.12
N GLN A 56 11.14 24.90 0.02
CA GLN A 56 10.75 26.28 0.27
C GLN A 56 11.97 27.08 0.68
N ALA A 57 12.06 28.35 0.26
CA ALA A 57 13.13 29.23 0.69
C ALA A 57 12.98 29.51 2.18
N MET A 58 13.84 28.90 3.01
CA MET A 58 13.84 29.06 4.48
C MET A 58 14.46 30.39 4.93
N GLY A 59 14.72 31.32 4.00
CA GLY A 59 15.38 32.58 4.28
C GLY A 59 16.81 32.37 4.76
N GLN A 60 17.27 33.26 5.64
CA GLN A 60 18.63 33.25 6.15
C GLN A 60 18.74 32.32 7.36
N PRO A 61 19.63 31.31 7.35
CA PRO A 61 19.74 30.36 8.43
C PRO A 61 20.28 31.05 9.69
N HIS A 62 19.59 30.87 10.82
CA HIS A 62 20.05 31.36 12.13
C HIS A 62 21.33 30.67 12.61
N VAL A 63 21.54 29.43 12.15
CA VAL A 63 22.69 28.60 12.50
C VAL A 63 23.37 28.14 11.19
N PRO A 64 24.64 28.51 10.98
CA PRO A 64 25.43 27.93 9.89
C PRO A 64 25.65 26.45 10.18
N LEU A 65 25.11 25.57 9.33
CA LEU A 65 25.17 24.12 9.51
C LEU A 65 26.59 23.56 9.30
N GLU A 66 27.48 24.33 8.68
CA GLU A 66 28.92 24.05 8.57
C GLU A 66 29.65 24.16 9.93
N ASP A 67 29.10 24.92 10.88
CA ASP A 67 29.62 25.02 12.24
C ASP A 67 28.94 24.00 13.15
N LYS A 68 29.59 22.83 13.23
CA LYS A 68 29.17 21.70 14.05
C LYS A 68 28.95 22.10 15.51
N GLU A 69 29.86 22.86 16.10
CA GLU A 69 29.81 23.23 17.52
C GLU A 69 28.60 24.13 17.83
N ARG A 70 28.32 25.08 16.93
CA ARG A 70 27.18 25.98 17.06
C ARG A 70 25.85 25.27 16.85
N LEU A 71 25.80 24.27 15.96
CA LEU A 71 24.63 23.41 15.76
C LEU A 71 24.30 22.59 17.00
N TYR A 72 25.30 21.91 17.60
CA TYR A 72 25.06 21.08 18.79
C TYR A 72 24.56 21.91 19.98
N ARG A 73 25.06 23.14 20.15
CA ARG A 73 24.59 24.03 21.23
C ARG A 73 23.10 24.39 21.13
N VAL A 74 22.55 24.47 19.92
CA VAL A 74 21.13 24.76 19.69
C VAL A 74 20.25 23.51 19.83
N LEU A 75 20.82 22.32 19.61
CA LEU A 75 20.09 21.05 19.78
C LEU A 75 20.05 20.55 21.23
N ASP A 76 20.99 20.96 22.08
CA ASP A 76 21.09 20.60 23.51
C ASP A 76 20.33 21.57 24.45
N SER A 77 19.64 22.58 23.90
CA SER A 77 18.83 23.55 24.65
C SER A 77 17.34 23.25 24.55
#